data_AF-A0A831XJH8-F1
#
_entry.id   AF-A0A831XJH8-F1
#
_cell.length_a   1.000
_cell.length_b   1.000
_cell.length_c   1.000
_cell.angle_alpha   90.00
_cell.angle_beta   90.00
_cell.angle_gamma   90.00
#
_symmetry.space_group_name_H-M   'P 1'
#
loop_
_entity.id
_entity.type
_entity.pdbx_description
1 polymer ?
#
loop_
_entity_poly.entity_id
_entity_poly.type
_entity_poly.pdbx_seq_one_letter_code
_entity_poly.pdbx_strand_id
1 'polypeptide(L)'
;EEGRPAVGLYASRDLETWTGPTVVFETPADFWAQGPIWAPELHRYNGKYYLFVTFNTTDPLPEGALLPEGEIPSWWSKFVKRGSQVLVADSLFGPFRPFRNAAHTPPELMILDGTLWVEDGVPYMIYCHEWVQVRDGTVDLVRLTPDLSAIEGEPVTLFKGSDAAWTRPGMERYVTDGPFIYRMPSGKLLMLWATLGWFGYTQLMAISESGSIHGPWTQHQRPLFMDDGGHGMIFHRFDGAPFGNGAPMLTLHHPNHQPHERPLIFELEPDGDAFAIVRKPPAGYPFADPDLPMEARIDNLLSLMTVSEKINCLGTIPNVPRLSVWGTGHVEGLHGLAMGGPGGWGRPAPVPTTQFPQAIGLGETWDPDLIHQVAAVEGYETRYMAQSKRFRRGGLVVRAPNADLGRDIRWGRTEECYGEDAFFNGTLVTAFVKGLQGDHPRYWQTASLLKHFFANSHEDEREYSSSDFDQRLFREYYSVPFRMGIVDGGARAYMAAYNAYNGVPCTVHP
;
A
#
# COMPACT_ATOMS: atom_id res chain seq x y z
N GLU A 1 -37.39 -0.63 -16.08
CA GLU A 1 -36.36 -0.38 -17.09
C GLU A 1 -35.05 -0.15 -16.34
N GLU A 2 -34.02 -0.95 -16.61
CA GLU A 2 -32.69 -0.63 -16.09
C GLU A 2 -32.26 0.70 -16.71
N GLY A 3 -31.83 1.65 -15.87
CA GLY A 3 -31.40 2.97 -16.34
C GLY A 3 -30.18 2.86 -17.25
N ARG A 4 -30.02 3.80 -18.19
CA ARG A 4 -28.84 3.85 -19.04
C ARG A 4 -27.60 4.26 -18.22
N PRO A 5 -26.40 3.78 -18.59
CA PRO A 5 -25.15 4.23 -17.98
C PRO A 5 -25.04 5.76 -17.96
N ALA A 6 -24.65 6.32 -16.82
CA ALA A 6 -24.60 7.76 -16.60
C ALA A 6 -23.42 8.16 -15.71
N VAL A 7 -23.00 9.42 -15.83
CA VAL A 7 -22.03 10.05 -14.93
C VAL A 7 -22.78 10.99 -13.99
N GLY A 8 -22.65 10.72 -12.69
CA GLY A 8 -23.16 11.57 -11.62
C GLY A 8 -22.06 12.45 -11.03
N LEU A 9 -22.40 13.69 -10.69
CA LEU A 9 -21.50 14.66 -10.06
C LEU A 9 -22.02 15.04 -8.68
N TYR A 10 -21.16 14.91 -7.67
CA TYR A 10 -21.38 15.43 -6.32
C TYR A 10 -20.51 16.67 -6.09
N ALA A 11 -21.02 17.64 -5.35
CA ALA A 11 -20.30 18.86 -4.99
C ALA A 11 -20.20 19.03 -3.47
N SER A 12 -19.07 19.57 -3.01
CA SER A 12 -18.81 19.84 -1.60
C SER A 12 -18.13 21.19 -1.41
N ARG A 13 -18.30 21.80 -0.23
CA ARG A 13 -17.60 23.02 0.21
C ARG A 13 -16.47 22.75 1.19
N ASP A 14 -16.44 21.58 1.80
CA ASP A 14 -15.56 21.20 2.92
C ASP A 14 -14.88 19.83 2.73
N LEU A 15 -15.23 19.10 1.66
CA LEU A 15 -14.83 17.71 1.36
C LEU A 15 -15.39 16.66 2.32
N GLU A 16 -16.21 17.06 3.27
CA GLU A 16 -16.86 16.19 4.26
C GLU A 16 -18.34 15.98 3.92
N THR A 17 -19.03 17.05 3.53
CA THR A 17 -20.45 17.07 3.20
C THR A 17 -20.65 17.26 1.70
N TRP A 18 -21.49 16.41 1.09
CA TRP A 18 -21.66 16.36 -0.36
C TRP A 18 -23.13 16.49 -0.77
N THR A 19 -23.40 17.21 -1.85
CA THR A 19 -24.71 17.36 -2.48
C THR A 19 -24.70 16.73 -3.88
N GLY A 20 -25.68 15.89 -4.21
CA GLY A 20 -25.75 15.17 -5.47
C GLY A 20 -26.41 13.78 -5.33
N PRO A 21 -26.28 12.90 -6.35
CA PRO A 21 -25.60 13.14 -7.62
C PRO A 21 -26.48 13.95 -8.57
N THR A 22 -25.89 14.94 -9.26
CA THR A 22 -26.48 15.52 -10.47
C THR A 22 -26.01 14.71 -11.67
N VAL A 23 -26.91 14.15 -12.47
CA VAL A 23 -26.53 13.47 -13.72
C VAL A 23 -26.05 14.51 -14.73
N VAL A 24 -24.77 14.44 -15.11
CA VAL A 24 -24.13 15.40 -16.03
C VAL A 24 -23.98 14.85 -17.44
N PHE A 25 -24.06 13.53 -17.58
CA PHE A 25 -24.09 12.81 -18.85
C PHE A 25 -24.84 11.49 -18.67
N GLU A 26 -25.70 11.15 -19.62
CA GLU A 26 -26.36 9.83 -19.74
C GLU A 26 -26.14 9.36 -21.17
N THR A 27 -25.79 8.08 -21.37
CA THR A 27 -25.54 7.56 -22.71
C THR A 27 -26.81 7.66 -23.58
N PRO A 28 -26.72 8.22 -24.80
CA PRO A 28 -27.79 8.11 -25.78
C PRO A 28 -28.09 6.64 -26.14
N ALA A 29 -29.33 6.38 -26.59
CA ALA A 29 -29.74 5.02 -26.96
C ALA A 29 -28.96 4.44 -28.15
N ASP A 30 -28.49 5.30 -29.06
CA ASP A 30 -27.68 4.98 -30.23
C ASP A 30 -26.18 5.20 -29.99
N PHE A 31 -25.76 5.42 -28.74
CA PHE A 31 -24.36 5.65 -28.41
C PHE A 31 -23.51 4.42 -28.75
N TRP A 32 -22.30 4.65 -29.26
CA TRP A 32 -21.38 3.60 -29.73
C TRP A 32 -20.99 2.60 -28.63
N ALA A 33 -21.18 2.97 -27.36
CA ALA A 33 -20.92 2.14 -26.21
C ALA A 33 -22.13 2.09 -25.26
N GLN A 34 -22.62 0.88 -24.99
CA GLN A 34 -23.76 0.64 -24.09
C GLN A 34 -23.36 -0.10 -22.81
N GLY A 35 -22.06 -0.37 -22.61
CA GLY A 35 -21.55 -0.99 -21.39
C GLY A 35 -21.32 0.00 -20.24
N PRO A 36 -20.74 -0.46 -19.12
CA PRO A 36 -20.42 0.38 -17.98
C PRO A 36 -19.52 1.57 -18.34
N ILE A 37 -19.74 2.70 -17.66
CA ILE A 37 -18.87 3.87 -17.72
C ILE A 37 -17.82 3.75 -16.62
N TRP A 38 -16.54 3.96 -16.97
CA TRP A 38 -15.43 3.90 -16.02
C TRP A 38 -14.70 5.25 -15.93
N ALA A 39 -14.21 5.53 -14.72
CA ALA A 39 -13.23 6.57 -14.42
C ALA A 39 -13.45 7.94 -15.11
N PRO A 40 -14.58 8.61 -14.87
CA PRO A 40 -14.77 9.97 -15.40
C PRO A 40 -13.83 10.97 -14.72
N GLU A 41 -12.99 11.66 -15.49
CA GLU A 41 -12.14 12.76 -15.04
C GLU A 41 -12.57 14.10 -15.67
N LEU A 42 -12.61 15.18 -14.88
CA LEU A 42 -13.12 16.47 -15.31
C LEU A 42 -12.03 17.55 -15.31
N HIS A 43 -11.78 18.14 -16.47
CA HIS A 43 -10.83 19.23 -16.64
C HIS A 43 -11.51 20.53 -17.08
N ARG A 44 -10.92 21.67 -16.69
CA ARG A 44 -11.24 22.98 -17.26
C ARG A 44 -10.14 23.36 -18.24
N TYR A 45 -10.53 23.70 -19.47
CA TYR A 45 -9.60 24.08 -20.53
C TYR A 45 -10.25 25.10 -21.46
N ASN A 46 -9.53 26.15 -21.87
CA ASN A 46 -10.02 27.21 -22.79
C ASN A 46 -11.45 27.72 -22.52
N GLY A 47 -11.80 27.90 -21.23
CA GLY A 47 -13.10 28.44 -20.81
C GLY A 47 -14.26 27.44 -20.79
N LYS A 48 -14.03 26.17 -21.14
CA LYS A 48 -15.02 25.09 -21.12
C LYS A 48 -14.62 23.98 -20.14
N TYR A 49 -15.53 23.03 -19.96
CA TYR A 49 -15.35 21.84 -19.14
C TYR A 49 -15.32 20.60 -20.02
N TYR A 50 -14.38 19.72 -19.75
CA TYR A 50 -14.12 18.52 -20.55
C TYR A 50 -14.09 17.29 -19.65
N LEU A 51 -14.97 16.34 -19.94
CA LEU A 51 -15.06 15.08 -19.21
C LEU A 51 -14.37 14.00 -20.05
N PHE A 52 -13.29 13.45 -19.53
CA PHE A 52 -12.60 12.30 -20.10
C PHE A 52 -13.18 11.05 -19.45
N VAL A 53 -13.68 10.13 -20.26
CA VAL A 53 -14.46 8.99 -19.77
C VAL A 53 -14.10 7.75 -20.56
N THR A 54 -13.90 6.64 -19.85
CA THR A 54 -13.73 5.32 -20.48
C THR A 54 -15.10 4.68 -20.70
N PHE A 55 -15.37 4.30 -21.93
CA PHE A 55 -16.60 3.63 -22.31
C PHE A 55 -16.35 2.18 -22.68
N ASN A 56 -17.15 1.29 -22.10
CA ASN A 56 -17.09 -0.14 -22.36
C ASN A 56 -18.12 -0.56 -23.41
N THR A 57 -17.76 -1.56 -24.20
CA THR A 57 -18.68 -2.22 -25.13
C THR A 57 -18.68 -3.73 -24.89
N THR A 58 -19.62 -4.41 -25.54
CA THR A 58 -19.57 -5.87 -25.72
C THR A 58 -19.11 -6.28 -27.12
N ASP A 59 -18.80 -5.30 -27.97
CA ASP A 59 -18.43 -5.52 -29.36
C ASP A 59 -17.01 -6.08 -29.42
N PRO A 60 -16.74 -7.12 -30.22
CA PRO A 60 -15.38 -7.63 -30.36
C PRO A 60 -14.46 -6.59 -31.00
N LEU A 61 -13.16 -6.70 -30.72
CA LEU A 61 -12.14 -5.97 -31.46
C LEU A 61 -12.25 -6.27 -32.97
N PRO A 62 -11.89 -5.30 -33.84
CA PRO A 62 -11.90 -5.51 -35.29
C PRO A 62 -10.90 -6.61 -35.71
N GLU A 63 -11.17 -7.23 -36.86
CA GLU A 63 -10.27 -8.22 -37.46
C GLU A 63 -8.88 -7.59 -37.73
N GLY A 64 -7.82 -8.31 -37.36
CA GLY A 64 -6.44 -7.84 -37.49
C GLY A 64 -5.93 -6.99 -36.31
N ALA A 65 -6.74 -6.76 -35.28
CA ALA A 65 -6.25 -6.14 -34.04
C ALA A 65 -5.11 -6.96 -33.42
N LEU A 66 -4.09 -6.28 -32.91
CA LEU A 66 -2.96 -6.92 -32.24
C LEU A 66 -3.46 -7.61 -30.96
N LEU A 67 -3.12 -8.89 -30.83
CA LEU A 67 -3.43 -9.73 -29.69
C LEU A 67 -2.13 -10.35 -29.13
N PRO A 68 -2.10 -10.72 -27.85
CA PRO A 68 -0.91 -11.27 -27.25
C PRO A 68 -0.64 -12.69 -27.78
N GLU A 69 0.63 -13.04 -27.95
CA GLU A 69 1.06 -14.37 -28.39
C GLU A 69 0.81 -15.42 -27.29
N GLY A 70 0.40 -16.63 -27.70
CA GLY A 70 0.22 -17.80 -26.82
C GLY A 70 -1.22 -18.27 -26.65
N GLU A 71 -1.42 -19.37 -25.92
CA GLU A 71 -2.77 -19.84 -25.58
C GLU A 71 -3.45 -18.87 -24.63
N ILE A 72 -4.64 -18.43 -25.06
CA ILE A 72 -5.50 -17.53 -24.31
C ILE A 72 -6.57 -18.39 -23.60
N PRO A 73 -6.59 -18.45 -22.26
CA PRO A 73 -7.62 -19.20 -21.56
C PRO A 73 -9.01 -18.66 -21.91
N SER A 74 -10.01 -19.53 -22.11
CA SER A 74 -11.36 -19.10 -22.51
C SER A 74 -12.09 -18.28 -21.45
N TRP A 75 -11.67 -18.39 -20.19
CA TRP A 75 -12.13 -17.57 -19.07
C TRP A 75 -11.36 -16.24 -18.94
N TRP A 76 -10.33 -16.02 -19.77
CA TRP A 76 -9.38 -14.93 -19.59
C TRP A 76 -9.99 -13.56 -19.80
N SER A 77 -10.53 -13.28 -20.99
CA SER A 77 -11.06 -11.97 -21.34
C SER A 77 -11.92 -12.03 -22.60
N LYS A 78 -12.91 -11.14 -22.68
CA LYS A 78 -13.52 -10.78 -23.96
C LYS A 78 -12.69 -9.65 -24.55
N PHE A 79 -11.98 -9.88 -25.66
CA PHE A 79 -11.32 -8.81 -26.40
C PHE A 79 -12.38 -7.94 -27.07
N VAL A 80 -12.74 -6.86 -26.40
CA VAL A 80 -13.82 -5.98 -26.81
C VAL A 80 -13.30 -4.59 -27.09
N LYS A 81 -14.04 -3.82 -27.87
CA LYS A 81 -13.78 -2.40 -28.03
C LYS A 81 -13.96 -1.72 -26.68
N ARG A 82 -12.96 -0.97 -26.28
CA ARG A 82 -12.96 -0.10 -25.10
C ARG A 82 -12.14 1.11 -25.44
N GLY A 83 -12.65 2.29 -25.10
CA GLY A 83 -11.95 3.51 -25.48
C GLY A 83 -12.31 4.69 -24.60
N SER A 84 -11.34 5.59 -24.49
CA SER A 84 -11.51 6.88 -23.83
C SER A 84 -12.14 7.87 -24.80
N GLN A 85 -13.10 8.64 -24.32
CA GLN A 85 -13.76 9.70 -25.07
C GLN A 85 -13.84 10.99 -24.26
N VAL A 86 -13.55 12.11 -24.93
CA VAL A 86 -13.74 13.45 -24.39
C VAL A 86 -15.14 13.95 -24.72
N LEU A 87 -15.84 14.43 -23.68
CA LEU A 87 -17.13 15.13 -23.77
C LEU A 87 -16.93 16.59 -23.34
N VAL A 88 -17.73 17.51 -23.87
CA VAL A 88 -17.59 18.95 -23.60
C VAL A 88 -18.89 19.57 -23.06
N ALA A 89 -18.75 20.52 -22.15
CA ALA A 89 -19.84 21.36 -21.64
C ALA A 89 -19.38 22.81 -21.43
N ASP A 90 -20.34 23.74 -21.50
CA ASP A 90 -20.11 25.16 -21.14
C ASP A 90 -20.26 25.41 -19.62
N SER A 91 -20.70 24.40 -18.86
CA SER A 91 -20.93 24.46 -17.41
C SER A 91 -20.40 23.22 -16.71
N LEU A 92 -19.93 23.38 -15.47
CA LEU A 92 -19.44 22.30 -14.62
C LEU A 92 -20.47 21.17 -14.43
N PHE A 93 -21.76 21.54 -14.34
CA PHE A 93 -22.86 20.60 -14.14
C PHE A 93 -23.47 20.10 -15.47
N GLY A 94 -22.74 20.27 -16.58
CA GLY A 94 -23.18 19.80 -17.89
C GLY A 94 -24.32 20.64 -18.49
N PRO A 95 -25.09 20.06 -19.44
CA PRO A 95 -24.93 18.69 -19.93
C PRO A 95 -23.65 18.54 -20.76
N PHE A 96 -22.90 17.47 -20.52
CA PHE A 96 -21.75 17.12 -21.35
C PHE A 96 -22.22 16.46 -22.65
N ARG A 97 -21.54 16.79 -23.75
CA ARG A 97 -21.87 16.26 -25.08
C ARG A 97 -20.63 15.70 -25.77
N PRO A 98 -20.74 14.56 -26.45
CA PRO A 98 -19.65 14.03 -27.26
C PRO A 98 -19.41 14.90 -28.49
N PHE A 99 -18.17 15.00 -28.94
CA PHE A 99 -17.83 15.61 -30.24
C PHE A 99 -18.32 14.75 -31.42
N ARG A 100 -18.34 13.43 -31.24
CA ARG A 100 -18.76 12.42 -32.22
C ARG A 100 -19.26 11.16 -31.51
N ASN A 101 -20.04 10.34 -32.18
CA ASN A 101 -20.48 9.06 -31.61
C ASN A 101 -19.43 7.94 -31.82
N ALA A 102 -18.22 8.16 -31.29
CA ALA A 102 -17.09 7.22 -31.32
C ALA A 102 -16.04 7.63 -30.28
N ALA A 103 -15.21 6.68 -29.84
CA ALA A 103 -14.03 6.95 -29.00
C ALA A 103 -13.10 7.99 -29.65
N HIS A 104 -12.30 8.70 -28.83
CA HIS A 104 -11.17 9.50 -29.35
C HIS A 104 -10.02 8.61 -29.79
N THR A 105 -9.85 7.51 -29.07
CA THR A 105 -8.78 6.54 -29.25
C THR A 105 -9.12 5.52 -30.35
N PRO A 106 -8.11 4.88 -30.96
CA PRO A 106 -8.33 3.93 -32.05
C PRO A 106 -9.15 2.70 -31.58
N PRO A 107 -10.17 2.25 -32.35
CA PRO A 107 -11.08 1.17 -31.95
C PRO A 107 -10.44 -0.22 -31.89
N GLU A 108 -9.26 -0.41 -32.48
CA GLU A 108 -8.45 -1.63 -32.44
C GLU A 108 -7.60 -1.76 -31.17
N LEU A 109 -7.51 -0.69 -30.37
CA LEU A 109 -6.80 -0.66 -29.10
C LEU A 109 -7.79 -0.62 -27.95
N MET A 110 -7.60 -1.51 -26.96
CA MET A 110 -8.31 -1.49 -25.69
C MET A 110 -7.67 -0.43 -24.80
N ILE A 111 -8.31 0.73 -24.73
CA ILE A 111 -7.78 1.90 -24.01
C ILE A 111 -8.73 2.32 -22.90
N LEU A 112 -8.14 2.66 -21.75
CA LEU A 112 -8.83 3.18 -20.59
C LEU A 112 -8.07 4.35 -19.96
N ASP A 113 -8.75 5.04 -19.05
CA ASP A 113 -8.24 6.09 -18.17
C ASP A 113 -7.49 7.20 -18.89
N GLY A 114 -8.13 7.74 -19.94
CA GLY A 114 -7.65 8.94 -20.59
C GLY A 114 -7.70 10.15 -19.64
N THR A 115 -6.60 10.89 -19.52
CA THR A 115 -6.51 12.15 -18.77
C THR A 115 -5.88 13.26 -19.63
N LEU A 116 -6.13 14.52 -19.28
CA LEU A 116 -5.58 15.68 -20.00
C LEU A 116 -4.28 16.18 -19.37
N TRP A 117 -3.28 16.42 -20.22
CA TRP A 117 -2.12 17.26 -19.92
C TRP A 117 -1.94 18.35 -20.97
N VAL A 118 -1.49 19.53 -20.56
CA VAL A 118 -1.16 20.61 -21.49
C VAL A 118 0.28 21.04 -21.25
N GLU A 119 1.15 20.83 -22.23
CA GLU A 119 2.57 21.22 -22.21
C GLU A 119 2.80 22.34 -23.22
N ASP A 120 3.25 23.51 -22.75
CA ASP A 120 3.53 24.68 -23.59
C ASP A 120 2.37 25.06 -24.54
N GLY A 121 1.13 24.91 -24.07
CA GLY A 121 -0.10 25.20 -24.82
C GLY A 121 -0.53 24.09 -25.79
N VAL A 122 0.19 22.98 -25.86
CA VAL A 122 -0.16 21.80 -26.65
C VAL A 122 -0.87 20.78 -25.75
N PRO A 123 -2.13 20.41 -26.07
CA PRO A 123 -2.84 19.41 -25.28
C PRO A 123 -2.47 17.99 -25.70
N TYR A 124 -2.42 17.11 -24.71
CA TYR A 124 -2.16 15.69 -24.85
C TYR A 124 -3.16 14.88 -24.03
N MET A 125 -3.48 13.69 -24.53
CA MET A 125 -4.13 12.64 -23.75
C MET A 125 -3.06 11.66 -23.28
N ILE A 126 -3.00 11.42 -21.97
CA ILE A 126 -2.30 10.26 -21.41
C ILE A 126 -3.36 9.21 -21.14
N TYR A 127 -3.09 7.95 -21.45
CA TYR A 127 -4.03 6.85 -21.24
C TYR A 127 -3.29 5.54 -20.97
N CYS A 128 -4.03 4.49 -20.57
CA CYS A 128 -3.47 3.15 -20.45
C CYS A 128 -3.87 2.26 -21.63
N HIS A 129 -2.88 1.62 -22.27
CA HIS A 129 -3.15 0.49 -23.16
C HIS A 129 -3.33 -0.75 -22.30
N GLU A 130 -4.54 -1.28 -22.32
CA GLU A 130 -4.97 -2.25 -21.35
C GLU A 130 -4.17 -3.56 -21.41
N TRP A 131 -3.67 -3.96 -20.24
CA TRP A 131 -2.95 -5.20 -19.98
C TRP A 131 -3.69 -6.47 -20.44
N VAL A 132 -5.02 -6.43 -20.59
CA VAL A 132 -5.81 -7.51 -21.19
C VAL A 132 -5.41 -7.75 -22.64
N GLN A 133 -5.18 -6.69 -23.42
CA GLN A 133 -4.75 -6.81 -24.81
C GLN A 133 -3.24 -7.01 -24.92
N VAL A 134 -2.43 -6.29 -24.14
CA VAL A 134 -0.97 -6.24 -24.32
C VAL A 134 -0.13 -6.99 -23.29
N ARG A 135 -0.78 -7.68 -22.34
CA ARG A 135 -0.16 -8.44 -21.23
C ARG A 135 0.57 -7.56 -20.21
N ASP A 136 1.54 -6.79 -20.66
CA ASP A 136 2.23 -5.76 -19.88
C ASP A 136 1.64 -4.41 -20.27
N GLY A 137 0.66 -3.95 -19.49
CA GLY A 137 -0.05 -2.71 -19.75
C GLY A 137 0.92 -1.54 -19.88
N THR A 138 0.59 -0.60 -20.75
CA THR A 138 1.42 0.59 -20.97
C THR A 138 0.71 1.84 -20.49
N VAL A 139 1.49 2.87 -20.20
CA VAL A 139 0.98 4.24 -20.17
C VAL A 139 1.49 4.93 -21.44
N ASP A 140 0.57 5.42 -22.25
CA ASP A 140 0.84 6.00 -23.55
C ASP A 140 0.43 7.46 -23.60
N LEU A 141 1.05 8.20 -24.51
CA LEU A 141 0.82 9.62 -24.76
C LEU A 141 0.41 9.81 -26.22
N VAL A 142 -0.66 10.56 -26.45
CA VAL A 142 -1.02 11.02 -27.80
C VAL A 142 -1.40 12.50 -27.77
N ARG A 143 -1.00 13.25 -28.80
CA ARG A 143 -1.37 14.66 -28.91
C ARG A 143 -2.85 14.79 -29.22
N LEU A 144 -3.49 15.82 -28.68
CA LEU A 144 -4.85 16.21 -29.02
C LEU A 144 -4.83 17.43 -29.95
N THR A 145 -5.87 17.53 -30.77
CA THR A 145 -6.25 18.77 -31.45
C THR A 145 -6.44 19.91 -30.43
N PRO A 146 -6.20 21.19 -30.79
CA PRO A 146 -6.29 22.31 -29.84
C PRO A 146 -7.65 22.47 -29.14
N ASP A 147 -8.74 21.96 -29.73
CA ASP A 147 -10.10 21.98 -29.16
C ASP A 147 -10.50 20.68 -28.44
N LEU A 148 -9.56 19.72 -28.36
CA LEU A 148 -9.67 18.40 -27.75
C LEU A 148 -10.64 17.44 -28.46
N SER A 149 -11.08 17.74 -29.68
CA SER A 149 -12.12 16.97 -30.39
C SER A 149 -11.63 15.67 -31.06
N ALA A 150 -10.32 15.54 -31.23
CA ALA A 150 -9.64 14.39 -31.83
C ALA A 150 -8.18 14.29 -31.41
N ILE A 151 -7.58 13.11 -31.61
CA ILE A 151 -6.14 12.87 -31.50
C ILE A 151 -5.40 13.29 -32.77
N GLU A 152 -4.12 13.65 -32.67
CA GLU A 152 -3.22 13.99 -33.78
C GLU A 152 -1.90 13.21 -33.68
N GLY A 153 -1.58 12.43 -34.72
CA GLY A 153 -0.35 11.64 -34.79
C GLY A 153 -0.45 10.28 -34.09
N GLU A 154 0.69 9.59 -34.00
CA GLU A 154 0.78 8.25 -33.41
C GLU A 154 1.05 8.33 -31.91
N PRO A 155 0.45 7.41 -31.10
CA PRO A 155 0.77 7.31 -29.69
C PRO A 155 2.23 6.92 -29.42
N VAL A 156 2.75 7.39 -28.30
CA VAL A 156 4.09 7.07 -27.80
C VAL A 156 3.97 6.43 -26.42
N THR A 157 4.52 5.23 -26.26
CA THR A 157 4.60 4.58 -24.94
C THR A 157 5.61 5.29 -24.05
N LEU A 158 5.16 5.70 -22.86
CA LEU A 158 5.98 6.36 -21.85
C LEU A 158 6.73 5.36 -20.98
N PHE A 159 6.03 4.32 -20.52
CA PHE A 159 6.58 3.19 -19.77
C PHE A 159 5.57 2.03 -19.72
N LYS A 160 6.02 0.89 -19.20
CA LYS A 160 5.22 -0.32 -18.99
C LYS A 160 4.96 -0.58 -17.51
N GLY A 161 3.91 -1.34 -17.21
CA GLY A 161 3.61 -1.74 -15.84
C GLY A 161 4.78 -2.47 -15.18
N SER A 162 5.45 -3.35 -15.92
CA SER A 162 6.62 -4.11 -15.43
C SER A 162 7.85 -3.27 -15.07
N ASP A 163 7.92 -1.99 -15.48
CA ASP A 163 9.05 -1.12 -15.15
C ASP A 163 9.11 -0.78 -13.65
N ALA A 164 8.02 -0.99 -12.90
CA ALA A 164 7.97 -0.72 -11.47
C ALA A 164 8.20 -1.96 -10.60
N ALA A 165 9.19 -1.85 -9.69
CA ALA A 165 9.60 -2.92 -8.77
C ALA A 165 8.50 -3.37 -7.76
N TRP A 166 7.40 -2.62 -7.65
CA TRP A 166 6.30 -2.90 -6.74
C TRP A 166 5.15 -3.66 -7.39
N THR A 167 5.21 -3.91 -8.69
CA THR A 167 4.27 -4.82 -9.33
C THR A 167 4.41 -6.22 -8.74
N ARG A 168 3.28 -6.89 -8.54
CA ARG A 168 3.25 -8.19 -7.85
C ARG A 168 4.08 -9.24 -8.62
N PRO A 169 5.05 -9.91 -7.96
CA PRO A 169 5.83 -10.97 -8.61
C PRO A 169 4.96 -12.19 -8.96
N GLY A 170 5.28 -12.85 -10.07
CA GLY A 170 4.56 -14.04 -10.53
C GLY A 170 3.26 -13.74 -11.28
N MET A 171 2.87 -12.47 -11.41
CA MET A 171 1.91 -12.09 -12.44
C MET A 171 2.64 -12.01 -13.77
N GLU A 172 2.20 -12.83 -14.73
CA GLU A 172 2.59 -12.67 -16.13
C GLU A 172 1.90 -11.47 -16.79
N ARG A 173 1.22 -10.63 -16.02
CA ARG A 173 0.37 -9.52 -16.49
C ARG A 173 0.46 -8.32 -15.57
N TYR A 174 0.70 -7.16 -16.15
CA TYR A 174 0.99 -5.95 -15.39
C TYR A 174 -0.06 -4.89 -15.69
N VAL A 175 -0.85 -4.57 -14.67
CA VAL A 175 -1.90 -3.55 -14.77
C VAL A 175 -1.25 -2.16 -14.82
N THR A 176 -1.70 -1.31 -15.74
CA THR A 176 -1.52 0.14 -15.72
C THR A 176 -2.89 0.78 -15.65
N ASP A 177 -3.06 1.75 -14.77
CA ASP A 177 -4.36 2.35 -14.46
C ASP A 177 -4.20 3.78 -13.94
N GLY A 178 -5.21 4.64 -14.13
CA GLY A 178 -5.32 5.98 -13.55
C GLY A 178 -4.08 6.88 -13.66
N PRO A 179 -3.52 7.12 -14.87
CA PRO A 179 -2.41 8.06 -15.02
C PRO A 179 -2.90 9.48 -14.72
N PHE A 180 -2.14 10.25 -13.95
CA PHE A 180 -2.43 11.65 -13.66
C PHE A 180 -1.14 12.45 -13.51
N ILE A 181 -1.02 13.59 -14.20
CA ILE A 181 0.22 14.38 -14.25
C ILE A 181 0.16 15.57 -13.32
N TYR A 182 1.26 15.80 -12.60
CA TYR A 182 1.45 16.92 -11.70
C TYR A 182 2.82 17.57 -11.90
N ARG A 183 2.87 18.91 -11.97
CA ARG A 183 4.14 19.65 -12.05
C ARG A 183 4.68 19.94 -10.66
N MET A 184 5.84 19.39 -10.34
CA MET A 184 6.52 19.66 -9.07
C MET A 184 7.13 21.06 -9.06
N PRO A 185 7.30 21.69 -7.88
CA PRO A 185 7.96 23.00 -7.76
C PRO A 185 9.38 23.05 -8.33
N SER A 186 10.07 21.92 -8.42
CA SER A 186 11.39 21.78 -9.05
C SER A 186 11.38 21.91 -10.58
N GLY A 187 10.19 21.89 -11.21
CA GLY A 187 10.01 21.86 -12.66
C GLY A 187 9.84 20.45 -13.23
N LYS A 188 10.20 19.41 -12.47
CA LYS A 188 9.97 18.01 -12.85
C LYS A 188 8.48 17.67 -12.91
N LEU A 189 8.15 16.62 -13.66
CA LEU A 189 6.79 16.07 -13.64
C LEU A 189 6.74 14.82 -12.77
N LEU A 190 5.67 14.72 -12.01
CA LEU A 190 5.25 13.52 -11.32
C LEU A 190 4.01 12.97 -12.02
N MET A 191 4.01 11.67 -12.30
CA MET A 191 2.84 10.94 -12.75
C MET A 191 2.38 10.02 -11.62
N LEU A 192 1.15 10.21 -11.16
CA LEU A 192 0.42 9.19 -10.43
C LEU A 192 -0.08 8.14 -11.40
N TRP A 193 -0.03 6.87 -11.01
CA TRP A 193 -0.63 5.74 -11.73
C TRP A 193 -0.80 4.59 -10.74
N ALA A 194 -1.61 3.58 -11.08
CA ALA A 194 -1.90 2.47 -10.19
C ALA A 194 -1.70 1.11 -10.86
N THR A 195 -1.48 0.10 -10.01
CA THR A 195 -1.26 -1.29 -10.41
C THR A 195 -1.66 -2.25 -9.30
N LEU A 196 -1.52 -3.56 -9.53
CA LEU A 196 -1.67 -4.59 -8.52
C LEU A 196 -0.32 -4.90 -7.86
N GLY A 197 -0.21 -4.55 -6.59
CA GLY A 197 0.96 -4.78 -5.75
C GLY A 197 0.81 -5.97 -4.80
N TRP A 198 1.66 -5.99 -3.77
CA TRP A 198 1.69 -7.05 -2.75
C TRP A 198 0.46 -7.08 -1.85
N PHE A 199 -0.16 -5.92 -1.64
CA PHE A 199 -1.27 -5.70 -0.71
C PHE A 199 -2.55 -5.27 -1.46
N GLY A 200 -2.74 -5.79 -2.68
CA GLY A 200 -3.85 -5.42 -3.54
C GLY A 200 -3.54 -4.24 -4.45
N TYR A 201 -4.58 -3.51 -4.83
CA TYR A 201 -4.45 -2.34 -5.69
C TYR A 201 -3.60 -1.25 -5.02
N THR A 202 -2.69 -0.63 -5.77
CA THR A 202 -1.58 0.16 -5.23
C THR A 202 -1.39 1.43 -6.05
N GLN A 203 -1.35 2.57 -5.36
CA GLN A 203 -1.02 3.87 -5.96
C GLN A 203 0.50 4.07 -6.02
N LEU A 204 1.02 4.31 -7.22
CA LEU A 204 2.42 4.53 -7.53
C LEU A 204 2.67 5.97 -8.02
N MET A 205 3.96 6.27 -8.18
CA MET A 205 4.49 7.52 -8.70
C MET A 205 5.61 7.21 -9.71
N ALA A 206 5.67 7.94 -10.81
CA ALA A 206 6.80 7.99 -11.73
C ALA A 206 7.26 9.44 -11.91
N ILE A 207 8.55 9.68 -12.09
CA ILE A 207 9.13 11.02 -12.21
C ILE A 207 9.74 11.21 -13.60
N SER A 208 9.38 12.30 -14.27
CA SER A 208 10.09 12.79 -15.45
C SER A 208 11.18 13.75 -15.01
N GLU A 209 12.43 13.29 -15.11
CA GLU A 209 13.62 14.05 -14.71
C GLU A 209 13.84 15.31 -15.55
N SER A 210 13.34 15.31 -16.79
CA SER A 210 13.45 16.43 -17.73
C SER A 210 12.41 17.53 -17.48
N GLY A 211 11.31 17.22 -16.77
CA GLY A 211 10.15 18.10 -16.65
C GLY A 211 9.25 18.14 -17.89
N SER A 212 9.47 17.25 -18.87
CA SER A 212 8.63 17.07 -20.05
C SER A 212 7.81 15.79 -19.97
N ILE A 213 6.59 15.82 -20.52
CA ILE A 213 5.69 14.67 -20.62
C ILE A 213 6.31 13.50 -21.40
N HIS A 214 7.23 13.81 -22.33
CA HIS A 214 7.94 12.82 -23.13
C HIS A 214 9.00 12.01 -22.34
N GLY A 215 9.21 12.34 -21.06
CA GLY A 215 10.13 11.61 -20.19
C GLY A 215 11.61 12.06 -20.34
N PRO A 216 12.58 11.20 -19.99
CA PRO A 216 12.40 9.81 -19.56
C PRO A 216 11.69 9.70 -18.20
N TRP A 217 10.88 8.65 -18.04
CA TRP A 217 10.14 8.37 -16.81
C TRP A 217 10.89 7.35 -15.95
N THR A 218 11.15 7.71 -14.70
CA THR A 218 11.76 6.82 -13.70
C THR A 218 10.73 6.45 -12.64
N GLN A 219 10.52 5.16 -12.42
CA GLN A 219 9.56 4.67 -11.41
C GLN A 219 10.05 4.98 -10.00
N HIS A 220 9.21 5.64 -9.20
CA HIS A 220 9.55 5.99 -7.84
C HIS A 220 9.59 4.72 -6.98
N GLN A 221 10.65 4.57 -6.18
CA GLN A 221 10.91 3.35 -5.41
C GLN A 221 9.96 3.13 -4.23
N ARG A 222 9.05 4.08 -3.94
CA ARG A 222 8.10 4.00 -2.83
C ARG A 222 6.69 4.29 -3.35
N PRO A 223 5.73 3.38 -3.15
CA PRO A 223 4.34 3.62 -3.44
C PRO A 223 3.78 4.76 -2.59
N LEU A 224 2.76 5.42 -3.10
CA LEU A 224 2.05 6.47 -2.38
C LEU A 224 1.00 5.88 -1.43
N PHE A 225 0.32 4.80 -1.84
CA PHE A 225 -0.71 4.09 -1.07
C PHE A 225 -0.68 2.59 -1.41
N MET A 226 -0.72 1.70 -0.42
CA MET A 226 -0.58 0.23 -0.60
C MET A 226 -1.61 -0.56 0.22
N ASP A 227 -2.80 0.00 0.44
CA ASP A 227 -3.83 -0.65 1.26
C ASP A 227 -5.05 -0.96 0.39
N ASP A 228 -4.84 -1.72 -0.69
CA ASP A 228 -5.88 -2.04 -1.69
C ASP A 228 -6.66 -0.81 -2.19
N GLY A 229 -5.96 0.18 -2.73
CA GLY A 229 -6.56 1.41 -3.25
C GLY A 229 -5.63 2.15 -4.21
N GLY A 230 -6.21 2.94 -5.11
CA GLY A 230 -5.49 3.58 -6.21
C GLY A 230 -6.41 4.40 -7.10
N HIS A 231 -6.02 4.59 -8.35
CA HIS A 231 -6.65 5.53 -9.28
C HIS A 231 -6.71 6.94 -8.67
N GLY A 232 -5.54 7.44 -8.27
CA GLY A 232 -5.42 8.66 -7.49
C GLY A 232 -5.12 9.90 -8.32
N MET A 233 -5.72 11.03 -7.95
CA MET A 233 -5.52 12.34 -8.58
C MET A 233 -5.14 13.40 -7.54
N ILE A 234 -4.36 14.40 -7.97
CA ILE A 234 -3.95 15.52 -7.11
C ILE A 234 -4.79 16.75 -7.41
N PHE A 235 -5.28 17.41 -6.37
CA PHE A 235 -5.91 18.72 -6.45
C PHE A 235 -5.40 19.61 -5.33
N HIS A 236 -5.71 20.91 -5.37
CA HIS A 236 -5.35 21.84 -4.30
C HIS A 236 -6.58 22.24 -3.51
N ARG A 237 -6.44 22.25 -2.17
CA ARG A 237 -7.50 22.75 -1.29
C ARG A 237 -7.72 24.24 -1.54
N PHE A 238 -8.97 24.69 -1.38
CA PHE A 238 -9.33 26.07 -1.68
C PHE A 238 -8.72 27.09 -0.70
N ASP A 239 -8.45 26.78 0.57
CA ASP A 239 -7.79 27.66 1.55
C ASP A 239 -8.20 29.15 1.52
N GLY A 240 -9.48 29.43 1.20
CA GLY A 240 -10.04 30.77 1.07
C GLY A 240 -9.84 31.46 -0.30
N ALA A 241 -9.19 30.80 -1.27
CA ALA A 241 -9.01 31.26 -2.64
C ALA A 241 -9.86 30.46 -3.66
N PRO A 242 -10.52 31.11 -4.64
CA PRO A 242 -11.42 30.44 -5.60
C PRO A 242 -10.78 29.38 -6.50
N PHE A 243 -9.44 29.40 -6.62
CA PHE A 243 -8.66 28.49 -7.47
C PHE A 243 -7.45 27.90 -6.72
N GLY A 244 -7.56 27.79 -5.38
CA GLY A 244 -6.67 27.10 -4.45
C GLY A 244 -5.19 26.95 -4.82
N ASN A 245 -4.32 27.76 -4.21
CA ASN A 245 -2.89 27.45 -4.03
C ASN A 245 -2.64 26.83 -2.64
N GLY A 246 -3.65 26.15 -2.08
CA GLY A 246 -3.58 25.52 -0.77
C GLY A 246 -2.68 24.29 -0.75
N ALA A 247 -2.76 23.49 0.31
CA ALA A 247 -2.02 22.23 0.37
C ALA A 247 -2.44 21.27 -0.78
N PRO A 248 -1.48 20.55 -1.39
CA PRO A 248 -1.82 19.49 -2.34
C PRO A 248 -2.54 18.35 -1.62
N MET A 249 -3.62 17.88 -2.23
CA MET A 249 -4.49 16.84 -1.73
C MET A 249 -4.51 15.69 -2.74
N LEU A 250 -4.57 14.45 -2.24
CA LEU A 250 -4.79 13.24 -3.01
C LEU A 250 -6.23 12.79 -2.82
N THR A 251 -6.93 12.43 -3.89
CA THR A 251 -8.14 11.61 -3.82
C THR A 251 -7.87 10.29 -4.51
N LEU A 252 -8.37 9.17 -3.95
CA LEU A 252 -8.31 7.82 -4.54
C LEU A 252 -9.47 6.97 -4.01
N HIS A 253 -9.74 5.80 -4.59
CA HIS A 253 -10.72 4.87 -4.02
C HIS A 253 -10.07 3.76 -3.19
N HIS A 254 -10.78 3.33 -2.15
CA HIS A 254 -10.40 2.21 -1.29
C HIS A 254 -11.64 1.62 -0.58
N PRO A 255 -11.70 0.30 -0.31
CA PRO A 255 -10.83 -0.74 -0.90
C PRO A 255 -11.06 -0.87 -2.40
N ASN A 256 -10.41 -1.81 -3.09
CA ASN A 256 -10.65 -2.11 -4.51
C ASN A 256 -11.59 -3.33 -4.64
N HIS A 257 -12.75 -3.24 -4.00
CA HIS A 257 -13.71 -4.34 -3.90
C HIS A 257 -15.16 -3.85 -3.99
N GLN A 258 -15.84 -4.19 -5.08
CA GLN A 258 -17.22 -3.80 -5.32
C GLN A 258 -18.20 -4.42 -4.32
N PRO A 259 -19.20 -3.67 -3.79
CA PRO A 259 -19.50 -2.24 -4.00
C PRO A 259 -18.96 -1.34 -2.85
N HIS A 260 -17.90 -1.78 -2.18
CA HIS A 260 -17.43 -1.21 -0.93
C HIS A 260 -16.45 -0.05 -1.11
N GLU A 261 -16.05 0.26 -2.34
CA GLU A 261 -15.11 1.33 -2.63
C GLU A 261 -15.66 2.68 -2.18
N ARG A 262 -14.83 3.47 -1.50
CA ARG A 262 -15.15 4.82 -1.05
C ARG A 262 -14.00 5.75 -1.42
N PRO A 263 -14.27 7.03 -1.71
CA PRO A 263 -13.21 8.01 -1.87
C PRO A 263 -12.50 8.21 -0.53
N LEU A 264 -11.19 8.19 -0.57
CA LEU A 264 -10.32 8.68 0.51
C LEU A 264 -9.63 9.95 0.03
N ILE A 265 -9.55 10.93 0.92
CA ILE A 265 -8.94 12.22 0.64
C ILE A 265 -7.82 12.45 1.66
N PHE A 266 -6.61 12.69 1.18
CA PHE A 266 -5.42 12.85 2.00
C PHE A 266 -4.71 14.16 1.70
N GLU A 267 -4.17 14.81 2.72
CA GLU A 267 -3.17 15.85 2.51
C GLU A 267 -1.83 15.22 2.09
N LEU A 268 -1.14 15.85 1.14
CA LEU A 268 0.18 15.45 0.67
C LEU A 268 1.27 16.39 1.20
N GLU A 269 2.41 15.81 1.59
CA GLU A 269 3.63 16.55 1.90
C GLU A 269 4.73 16.24 0.87
N PRO A 270 5.59 17.21 0.50
CA PRO A 270 6.72 16.96 -0.38
C PRO A 270 7.69 15.91 0.19
N ASP A 271 8.15 15.00 -0.68
CA ASP A 271 9.24 14.07 -0.41
C ASP A 271 10.22 14.07 -1.60
N GLY A 272 11.11 15.06 -1.60
CA GLY A 272 11.96 15.36 -2.76
C GLY A 272 11.12 15.82 -3.96
N ASP A 273 11.32 15.18 -5.10
CA ASP A 273 10.52 15.39 -6.32
C ASP A 273 9.29 14.48 -6.39
N ALA A 274 8.88 13.90 -5.25
CA ALA A 274 7.68 13.10 -5.10
C ALA A 274 6.81 13.57 -3.93
N PHE A 275 5.77 12.80 -3.60
CA PHE A 275 4.88 13.05 -2.47
C PHE A 275 4.88 11.91 -1.46
N ALA A 276 4.44 12.25 -0.25
CA ALA A 276 3.97 11.29 0.74
C ALA A 276 2.62 11.74 1.31
N ILE A 277 1.78 10.76 1.67
CA ILE A 277 0.56 11.03 2.42
C ILE A 277 0.94 11.51 3.83
N VAL A 278 0.35 12.62 4.27
CA VAL A 278 0.45 13.10 5.64
C VAL A 278 -0.24 12.09 6.56
N ARG A 279 0.55 11.36 7.35
CA ARG A 279 0.08 10.35 8.30
C ARG A 279 -0.29 10.96 9.65
N LYS A 280 -1.16 11.97 9.64
CA LYS A 280 -1.68 12.60 10.85
C LYS A 280 -3.19 12.37 10.94
N PRO A 281 -3.72 11.92 12.09
CA PRO A 281 -5.15 11.89 12.29
C PRO A 281 -5.76 13.29 12.09
N PRO A 282 -7.00 13.40 11.55
CA PRO A 282 -7.69 14.67 11.49
C PRO A 282 -7.82 15.29 12.89
N ALA A 283 -7.77 16.61 12.97
CA ALA A 283 -8.02 17.31 14.21
C ALA A 283 -9.46 17.06 14.72
N GLY A 284 -9.64 17.06 16.04
CA GLY A 284 -10.96 16.93 16.66
C GLY A 284 -11.33 15.53 17.15
N TYR A 285 -10.53 14.49 16.85
CA TYR A 285 -10.71 13.16 17.44
C TYR A 285 -9.92 12.98 18.75
N PRO A 286 -10.54 12.51 19.85
CA PRO A 286 -9.84 12.25 21.10
C PRO A 286 -8.64 11.29 20.97
N PHE A 287 -8.71 10.27 20.10
CA PHE A 287 -7.58 9.37 19.90
C PHE A 287 -6.31 10.06 19.37
N ALA A 288 -6.46 11.22 18.73
CA ALA A 288 -5.37 12.03 18.20
C ALA A 288 -4.69 12.92 19.25
N ASP A 289 -5.29 13.12 20.42
CA ASP A 289 -4.77 13.98 21.49
C ASP A 289 -3.71 13.24 22.32
N PRO A 290 -2.42 13.63 22.25
CA PRO A 290 -1.37 12.99 23.03
C PRO A 290 -1.43 13.34 24.52
N ASP A 291 -2.27 14.24 25.00
CA ASP A 291 -2.35 14.56 26.43
C ASP A 291 -3.38 13.69 27.17
N LEU A 292 -4.21 12.93 26.44
CA LEU A 292 -5.14 11.97 27.01
C LEU A 292 -4.47 10.63 27.39
N PRO A 293 -5.01 9.90 28.40
CA PRO A 293 -4.57 8.54 28.74
C PRO A 293 -4.64 7.60 27.53
N MET A 294 -3.65 6.69 27.42
CA MET A 294 -3.54 5.75 26.29
C MET A 294 -4.84 4.97 26.03
N GLU A 295 -5.41 4.34 27.07
CA GLU A 295 -6.63 3.54 26.93
C GLU A 295 -7.83 4.37 26.47
N ALA A 296 -7.98 5.60 26.95
CA ALA A 296 -9.07 6.48 26.49
C ALA A 296 -8.94 6.81 24.98
N ARG A 297 -7.71 6.91 24.48
CA ARG A 297 -7.44 7.12 23.04
C ARG A 297 -7.75 5.86 22.24
N ILE A 298 -7.34 4.68 22.73
CA ILE A 298 -7.62 3.39 22.09
C ILE A 298 -9.12 3.12 22.04
N ASP A 299 -9.84 3.29 23.15
CA ASP A 299 -11.29 3.11 23.23
C ASP A 299 -12.02 4.04 22.26
N ASN A 300 -11.60 5.31 22.18
CA ASN A 300 -12.18 6.24 21.22
C ASN A 300 -11.94 5.78 19.77
N LEU A 301 -10.72 5.39 19.40
CA LEU A 301 -10.42 4.87 18.07
C LEU A 301 -11.28 3.65 17.73
N LEU A 302 -11.34 2.66 18.63
CA LEU A 302 -12.14 1.45 18.45
C LEU A 302 -13.64 1.76 18.35
N SER A 303 -14.14 2.80 19.01
CA SER A 303 -15.54 3.22 18.91
C SER A 303 -15.90 3.80 17.54
N LEU A 304 -14.93 4.38 16.84
CA LEU A 304 -15.09 5.02 15.52
C LEU A 304 -14.90 4.04 14.36
N MET A 305 -14.29 2.88 14.61
CA MET A 305 -14.08 1.84 13.62
C MET A 305 -15.37 1.06 13.36
N THR A 306 -15.65 0.82 12.08
CA THR A 306 -16.62 -0.16 11.62
C THR A 306 -16.17 -1.57 11.97
N VAL A 307 -17.10 -2.54 11.93
CA VAL A 307 -16.76 -3.95 12.17
C VAL A 307 -15.74 -4.46 11.15
N SER A 308 -15.87 -4.08 9.87
CA SER A 308 -14.93 -4.48 8.83
C SER A 308 -13.52 -3.94 9.09
N GLU A 309 -13.39 -2.68 9.50
CA GLU A 309 -12.08 -2.11 9.88
C GLU A 309 -11.46 -2.83 11.09
N LYS A 310 -12.28 -3.23 12.08
CA LYS A 310 -11.81 -4.02 13.24
C LYS A 310 -11.32 -5.39 12.81
N ILE A 311 -12.05 -6.09 11.95
CA ILE A 311 -11.66 -7.39 11.41
C ILE A 311 -10.35 -7.27 10.62
N ASN A 312 -10.21 -6.25 9.77
CA ASN A 312 -8.98 -6.00 9.02
C ASN A 312 -7.77 -5.77 9.95
N CYS A 313 -7.98 -5.12 11.10
CA CYS A 313 -6.94 -4.90 12.11
C CYS A 313 -6.55 -6.14 12.92
N LEU A 314 -7.21 -7.29 12.75
CA LEU A 314 -6.76 -8.56 13.35
C LEU A 314 -5.58 -9.18 12.59
N GLY A 315 -5.25 -8.65 11.41
CA GLY A 315 -4.06 -9.03 10.64
C GLY A 315 -2.78 -8.34 11.13
N THR A 316 -1.74 -8.39 10.29
CA THR A 316 -0.39 -7.89 10.62
C THR A 316 -0.13 -6.44 10.19
N ILE A 317 -1.10 -5.81 9.50
CA ILE A 317 -1.03 -4.43 9.02
C ILE A 317 -2.35 -3.74 9.42
N PRO A 318 -2.48 -3.26 10.66
CA PRO A 318 -3.74 -2.75 11.20
C PRO A 318 -3.96 -1.28 10.81
N ASN A 319 -4.13 -1.01 9.52
CA ASN A 319 -4.45 0.31 9.01
C ASN A 319 -5.95 0.59 9.10
N VAL A 320 -6.29 1.87 9.32
CA VAL A 320 -7.64 2.42 9.17
C VAL A 320 -7.54 3.71 8.35
N PRO A 321 -7.40 3.61 7.02
CA PRO A 321 -7.15 4.76 6.16
C PRO A 321 -8.20 5.87 6.27
N ARG A 322 -9.48 5.52 6.44
CA ARG A 322 -10.59 6.46 6.65
C ARG A 322 -10.38 7.39 7.85
N LEU A 323 -9.75 6.89 8.90
CA LEU A 323 -9.41 7.67 10.11
C LEU A 323 -7.98 8.21 10.07
N SER A 324 -7.27 8.05 8.95
CA SER A 324 -5.84 8.35 8.79
C SER A 324 -4.96 7.71 9.87
N VAL A 325 -5.37 6.52 10.34
CA VAL A 325 -4.58 5.71 11.27
C VAL A 325 -3.79 4.70 10.45
N TRP A 326 -2.48 4.81 10.52
CA TRP A 326 -1.55 3.93 9.84
C TRP A 326 -0.91 3.03 10.87
N GLY A 327 -1.26 1.75 10.83
CA GLY A 327 -0.63 0.73 11.64
C GLY A 327 0.85 0.64 11.32
N THR A 328 1.61 0.10 12.28
CA THR A 328 3.00 -0.27 12.03
C THR A 328 3.03 -1.78 11.84
N GLY A 329 3.63 -2.24 10.75
CA GLY A 329 3.81 -3.68 10.54
C GLY A 329 4.81 -4.28 11.53
N HIS A 330 5.20 -5.52 11.26
CA HIS A 330 6.28 -6.20 11.99
C HIS A 330 7.48 -6.50 11.08
N VAL A 331 8.65 -6.61 11.69
CA VAL A 331 9.92 -6.96 11.04
C VAL A 331 10.61 -8.08 11.81
N GLU A 332 11.59 -8.70 11.17
CA GLU A 332 12.47 -9.69 11.79
C GLU A 332 13.75 -9.01 12.28
N GLY A 333 14.31 -9.51 13.38
CA GLY A 333 15.37 -8.82 14.12
C GLY A 333 16.10 -9.73 15.10
N LEU A 334 16.46 -10.94 14.68
CA LEU A 334 17.03 -11.92 15.60
C LEU A 334 18.42 -11.50 16.13
N HIS A 335 19.24 -10.89 15.28
CA HIS A 335 20.61 -10.48 15.58
C HIS A 335 21.00 -9.23 14.78
N GLY A 336 20.10 -8.26 14.71
CA GLY A 336 20.13 -7.13 13.79
C GLY A 336 18.89 -7.09 12.91
N LEU A 337 18.46 -5.88 12.54
CA LEU A 337 17.23 -5.65 11.80
C LEU A 337 17.30 -6.28 10.40
N ALA A 338 16.37 -7.17 10.04
CA ALA A 338 16.33 -7.75 8.70
C ALA A 338 15.58 -6.84 7.71
N MET A 339 16.30 -6.28 6.72
CA MET A 339 15.73 -5.48 5.63
C MET A 339 16.13 -6.01 4.25
N GLY A 340 16.06 -7.33 4.04
CA GLY A 340 16.27 -7.96 2.74
C GLY A 340 16.51 -9.46 2.85
N GLY A 341 17.41 -9.96 1.98
CA GLY A 341 17.92 -11.33 2.03
C GLY A 341 16.95 -12.41 1.49
N PRO A 342 17.31 -13.70 1.64
CA PRO A 342 16.48 -14.83 1.18
C PRO A 342 15.07 -14.84 1.76
N GLY A 343 14.89 -14.32 2.98
CA GLY A 343 13.58 -14.18 3.63
C GLY A 343 12.71 -13.05 3.06
N GLY A 344 13.27 -12.16 2.24
CA GLY A 344 12.53 -11.06 1.62
C GLY A 344 11.91 -10.09 2.63
N TRP A 345 12.57 -9.84 3.75
CA TRP A 345 12.13 -8.82 4.71
C TRP A 345 12.36 -7.41 4.15
N GLY A 346 11.49 -6.45 4.47
CA GLY A 346 11.72 -5.05 4.08
C GLY A 346 11.78 -4.78 2.56
N ARG A 347 11.07 -5.59 1.74
CA ARG A 347 10.90 -5.47 0.27
C ARG A 347 10.68 -4.03 -0.21
N PRO A 348 10.98 -3.73 -1.50
CA PRO A 348 11.45 -4.64 -2.56
C PRO A 348 12.98 -4.74 -2.67
N ALA A 349 13.72 -3.74 -2.20
CA ALA A 349 15.19 -3.69 -2.31
C ALA A 349 15.86 -3.90 -0.94
N PRO A 350 16.91 -4.75 -0.83
CA PRO A 350 17.68 -4.89 0.40
C PRO A 350 18.28 -3.56 0.88
N VAL A 351 18.22 -3.28 2.18
CA VAL A 351 18.97 -2.18 2.81
C VAL A 351 19.91 -2.78 3.85
N PRO A 352 21.21 -2.50 3.78
CA PRO A 352 22.17 -2.91 4.80
C PRO A 352 21.81 -2.32 6.17
N THR A 353 21.85 -3.18 7.17
CA THR A 353 21.67 -2.92 8.60
C THR A 353 22.82 -3.58 9.35
N THR A 354 23.01 -3.22 10.63
CA THR A 354 24.03 -3.87 11.44
C THR A 354 23.70 -5.34 11.64
N GLN A 355 24.68 -6.23 11.49
CA GLN A 355 24.54 -7.68 11.65
C GLN A 355 25.48 -8.15 12.75
N PHE A 356 24.90 -8.65 13.83
CA PHE A 356 25.62 -9.21 14.98
C PHE A 356 25.79 -10.73 14.83
N PRO A 357 26.61 -11.39 15.66
CA PRO A 357 26.63 -12.85 15.74
C PRO A 357 25.21 -13.42 15.96
N GLN A 358 24.97 -14.65 15.49
CA GLN A 358 23.73 -15.38 15.82
C GLN A 358 23.50 -15.40 17.34
N ALA A 359 22.24 -15.56 17.77
CA ALA A 359 21.87 -15.50 19.18
C ALA A 359 22.70 -16.46 20.06
N ILE A 360 23.02 -17.65 19.56
CA ILE A 360 23.89 -18.59 20.29
C ILE A 360 25.30 -18.02 20.53
N GLY A 361 25.87 -17.33 19.54
CA GLY A 361 27.17 -16.68 19.65
C GLY A 361 27.13 -15.43 20.53
N LEU A 362 25.99 -14.73 20.57
CA LEU A 362 25.73 -13.67 21.55
C LEU A 362 25.62 -14.24 22.97
N GLY A 363 25.04 -15.44 23.12
CA GLY A 363 24.99 -16.19 24.38
C GLY A 363 26.37 -16.40 24.98
N GLU A 364 27.35 -16.80 24.17
CA GLU A 364 28.74 -17.04 24.61
C GLU A 364 29.46 -15.82 25.22
N THR A 365 28.86 -14.63 25.18
CA THR A 365 29.39 -13.44 25.87
C THR A 365 29.15 -13.46 27.38
N TRP A 366 28.11 -14.16 27.85
CA TRP A 366 27.63 -14.14 29.24
C TRP A 366 27.41 -12.71 29.79
N ASP A 367 27.14 -11.74 28.91
CA ASP A 367 27.10 -10.32 29.24
C ASP A 367 25.73 -9.70 28.88
N PRO A 368 24.79 -9.61 29.85
CA PRO A 368 23.48 -9.01 29.60
C PRO A 368 23.57 -7.52 29.22
N ASP A 369 24.57 -6.77 29.69
CA ASP A 369 24.72 -5.35 29.34
C ASP A 369 25.14 -5.19 27.88
N LEU A 370 25.92 -6.12 27.34
CA LEU A 370 26.24 -6.18 25.92
C LEU A 370 25.02 -6.56 25.07
N ILE A 371 24.22 -7.54 25.49
CA ILE A 371 22.97 -7.90 24.78
C ILE A 371 21.99 -6.72 24.73
N HIS A 372 21.88 -5.98 25.83
CA HIS A 372 21.10 -4.75 25.86
C HIS A 372 21.57 -3.73 24.81
N GLN A 373 22.88 -3.51 24.68
CA GLN A 373 23.44 -2.58 23.69
C GLN A 373 23.20 -3.04 22.25
N VAL A 374 23.35 -4.33 21.96
CA VAL A 374 23.03 -4.93 20.65
C VAL A 374 21.58 -4.65 20.28
N ALA A 375 20.65 -4.94 21.18
CA ALA A 375 19.23 -4.72 20.96
C ALA A 375 18.86 -3.23 20.83
N ALA A 376 19.57 -2.33 21.53
CA ALA A 376 19.38 -0.89 21.41
C ALA A 376 19.78 -0.34 20.02
N VAL A 377 20.87 -0.86 19.45
CA VAL A 377 21.26 -0.54 18.06
C VAL A 377 20.18 -1.00 17.08
N GLU A 378 19.69 -2.23 17.26
CA GLU A 378 18.62 -2.78 16.43
C GLU A 378 17.31 -1.98 16.54
N GLY A 379 16.91 -1.60 17.76
CA GLY A 379 15.74 -0.78 18.01
C GLY A 379 15.86 0.60 17.34
N TYR A 380 17.05 1.19 17.36
CA TYR A 380 17.34 2.45 16.67
C TYR A 380 17.19 2.31 15.16
N GLU A 381 17.84 1.31 14.56
CA GLU A 381 17.72 1.04 13.13
C GLU A 381 16.26 0.76 12.73
N THR A 382 15.52 0.01 13.54
CA THR A 382 14.09 -0.29 13.32
C THR A 382 13.25 0.99 13.27
N ARG A 383 13.37 1.84 14.29
CA ARG A 383 12.68 3.13 14.37
C ARG A 383 13.06 4.04 13.20
N TYR A 384 14.35 4.09 12.85
CA TYR A 384 14.87 4.90 11.76
C TYR A 384 14.33 4.44 10.39
N MET A 385 14.32 3.13 10.12
CA MET A 385 13.79 2.59 8.87
C MET A 385 12.29 2.89 8.71
N ALA A 386 11.52 2.76 9.79
CA ALA A 386 10.07 2.98 9.77
C ALA A 386 9.68 4.46 9.63
N GLN A 387 10.44 5.39 10.23
CA GLN A 387 10.02 6.79 10.34
C GLN A 387 10.86 7.79 9.53
N SER A 388 12.08 7.45 9.12
CA SER A 388 12.90 8.37 8.31
C SER A 388 12.25 8.62 6.95
N LYS A 389 12.31 9.87 6.46
CA LYS A 389 11.79 10.24 5.14
C LYS A 389 12.39 9.40 4.01
N ARG A 390 13.68 9.06 4.13
CA ARG A 390 14.42 8.26 3.14
C ARG A 390 13.84 6.86 2.95
N PHE A 391 13.38 6.21 4.02
CA PHE A 391 13.02 4.79 3.96
C PHE A 391 11.53 4.53 4.17
N ARG A 392 10.90 5.13 5.20
CA ARG A 392 9.48 4.95 5.58
C ARG A 392 8.94 3.52 5.38
N ARG A 393 9.71 2.51 5.75
CA ARG A 393 9.40 1.08 5.49
C ARG A 393 9.80 0.18 6.66
N GLY A 394 9.21 -1.01 6.70
CA GLY A 394 9.39 -1.94 7.82
C GLY A 394 8.25 -1.84 8.83
N GLY A 395 8.57 -2.00 10.10
CA GLY A 395 7.60 -2.16 11.18
C GLY A 395 8.19 -1.77 12.52
N LEU A 396 7.33 -1.55 13.51
CA LEU A 396 7.72 -1.21 14.89
C LEU A 396 7.40 -2.32 15.88
N VAL A 397 7.15 -3.52 15.37
CA VAL A 397 7.07 -4.75 16.14
C VAL A 397 8.14 -5.67 15.61
N VAL A 398 9.15 -5.97 16.42
CA VAL A 398 10.27 -6.82 16.03
C VAL A 398 10.02 -8.22 16.56
N ARG A 399 10.05 -9.21 15.67
CA ARG A 399 9.91 -10.64 15.98
C ARG A 399 11.18 -11.18 16.65
N ALA A 400 11.53 -10.63 17.80
CA ALA A 400 12.71 -10.97 18.58
C ALA A 400 12.57 -10.55 20.04
N PRO A 401 13.31 -11.20 20.96
CA PRO A 401 14.21 -12.33 20.72
C PRO A 401 13.46 -13.67 20.55
N ASN A 402 14.18 -14.69 20.10
CA ASN A 402 13.74 -16.07 20.28
C ASN A 402 14.05 -16.49 21.73
N ALA A 403 13.00 -16.82 22.48
CA ALA A 403 13.02 -17.18 23.89
C ALA A 403 12.86 -18.70 24.12
N ASP A 404 12.77 -19.50 23.06
CA ASP A 404 12.86 -20.96 23.15
C ASP A 404 14.26 -21.37 23.68
N LEU A 405 14.37 -22.63 24.11
CA LEU A 405 15.59 -23.21 24.66
C LEU A 405 16.20 -24.22 23.69
N GLY A 406 17.52 -24.19 23.53
CA GLY A 406 18.32 -25.09 22.68
C GLY A 406 18.42 -26.53 23.23
N ARG A 407 17.29 -27.12 23.64
CA ARG A 407 17.22 -28.40 24.36
C ARG A 407 17.77 -29.59 23.59
N ASP A 408 17.49 -29.66 22.29
CA ASP A 408 17.92 -30.76 21.43
C ASP A 408 18.94 -30.23 20.42
N ILE A 409 20.15 -30.77 20.47
CA ILE A 409 21.27 -30.34 19.60
C ILE A 409 20.99 -30.52 18.10
N ARG A 410 19.94 -31.25 17.72
CA ARG A 410 19.54 -31.47 16.33
C ARG A 410 18.50 -30.45 15.85
N TRP A 411 17.98 -29.60 16.74
CA TRP A 411 17.01 -28.59 16.35
C TRP A 411 17.67 -27.61 15.37
N GLY A 412 17.15 -27.55 14.14
CA GLY A 412 17.72 -26.76 13.05
C GLY A 412 17.62 -25.24 13.21
N ARG A 413 17.15 -24.75 14.35
CA ARG A 413 17.13 -23.33 14.74
C ARG A 413 17.79 -23.10 16.11
N THR A 414 18.63 -24.04 16.57
CA THR A 414 19.36 -23.91 17.85
C THR A 414 20.25 -22.67 17.85
N GLU A 415 20.77 -22.26 16.70
CA GLU A 415 21.55 -21.02 16.54
C GLU A 415 20.77 -19.75 16.89
N GLU A 416 19.44 -19.81 16.88
CA GLU A 416 18.57 -18.68 17.17
C GLU A 416 18.27 -18.48 18.66
N CYS A 417 18.61 -19.42 19.54
CA CYS A 417 18.45 -19.26 20.99
C CYS A 417 19.78 -18.89 21.65
N TYR A 418 19.76 -18.36 22.88
CA TYR A 418 21.00 -18.05 23.60
C TYR A 418 21.64 -19.28 24.25
N GLY A 419 20.88 -20.36 24.48
CA GLY A 419 21.38 -21.60 25.08
C GLY A 419 20.27 -22.52 25.58
N GLU A 420 20.66 -23.56 26.32
CA GLU A 420 19.73 -24.55 26.90
C GLU A 420 19.30 -24.24 28.35
N ASP A 421 20.05 -23.42 29.09
CA ASP A 421 19.72 -23.09 30.47
C ASP A 421 18.63 -22.02 30.56
N ALA A 422 17.57 -22.32 31.33
CA ALA A 422 16.37 -21.50 31.38
C ALA A 422 16.58 -20.12 32.02
N PHE A 423 17.40 -20.03 33.07
CA PHE A 423 17.68 -18.77 33.77
C PHE A 423 18.62 -17.89 32.95
N PHE A 424 19.66 -18.49 32.38
CA PHE A 424 20.60 -17.84 31.49
C PHE A 424 19.90 -17.27 30.25
N ASN A 425 19.13 -18.09 29.54
CA ASN A 425 18.37 -17.66 28.37
C ASN A 425 17.38 -16.55 28.76
N GLY A 426 16.65 -16.70 29.87
CA GLY A 426 15.73 -15.68 30.36
C GLY A 426 16.40 -14.36 30.75
N THR A 427 17.64 -14.40 31.25
CA THR A 427 18.43 -13.21 31.59
C THR A 427 18.79 -12.43 30.33
N LEU A 428 19.28 -13.12 29.28
CA LEU A 428 19.64 -12.48 28.01
C LEU A 428 18.41 -12.02 27.22
N VAL A 429 17.32 -12.79 27.22
CA VAL A 429 16.02 -12.37 26.69
C VAL A 429 15.55 -11.08 27.35
N THR A 430 15.63 -10.98 28.69
CA THR A 430 15.23 -9.78 29.43
C THR A 430 16.06 -8.56 29.02
N ALA A 431 17.38 -8.73 28.88
CA ALA A 431 18.26 -7.67 28.42
C ALA A 431 17.95 -7.21 26.99
N PHE A 432 17.72 -8.15 26.07
CA PHE A 432 17.36 -7.86 24.69
C PHE A 432 16.03 -7.09 24.62
N VAL A 433 15.00 -7.55 25.33
CA VAL A 433 13.69 -6.87 25.37
C VAL A 433 13.85 -5.42 25.82
N LYS A 434 14.60 -5.17 26.89
CA LYS A 434 14.84 -3.81 27.40
C LYS A 434 15.57 -2.94 26.38
N GLY A 435 16.66 -3.43 25.81
CA GLY A 435 17.42 -2.68 24.81
C GLY A 435 16.59 -2.34 23.58
N LEU A 436 15.80 -3.30 23.10
CA LEU A 436 14.94 -3.13 21.93
C LEU A 436 13.80 -2.12 22.20
N GLN A 437 13.19 -2.16 23.39
CA GLN A 437 12.11 -1.25 23.76
C GLN A 437 12.59 0.15 24.17
N GLY A 438 13.83 0.30 24.62
CA GLY A 438 14.42 1.56 25.07
C GLY A 438 13.82 2.11 26.38
N ASP A 439 14.42 3.17 26.90
CA ASP A 439 14.16 3.67 28.26
C ASP A 439 13.14 4.80 28.36
N HIS A 440 12.54 5.24 27.25
CA HIS A 440 11.64 6.38 27.28
C HIS A 440 10.35 6.03 28.05
N PRO A 441 9.97 6.80 29.09
CA PRO A 441 8.97 6.39 30.09
C PRO A 441 7.55 6.23 29.54
N ARG A 442 7.31 6.75 28.33
CA ARG A 442 6.00 6.74 27.66
C ARG A 442 5.98 6.05 26.30
N TYR A 443 7.11 5.97 25.62
CA TYR A 443 7.16 5.58 24.21
C TYR A 443 8.23 4.53 24.04
N TRP A 444 7.88 3.37 23.54
CA TRP A 444 8.91 2.41 23.15
C TRP A 444 9.70 2.94 21.97
N GLN A 445 10.96 2.54 21.87
CA GLN A 445 11.79 2.67 20.68
C GLN A 445 11.40 1.66 19.60
N THR A 446 10.89 0.50 19.97
CA THR A 446 10.13 -0.44 19.14
C THR A 446 9.52 -1.50 20.07
N ALA A 447 8.55 -2.31 19.64
CA ALA A 447 7.99 -3.37 20.47
C ALA A 447 8.74 -4.69 20.25
N SER A 448 9.14 -5.35 21.35
CA SER A 448 9.66 -6.72 21.30
C SER A 448 8.50 -7.71 21.28
N LEU A 449 8.60 -8.70 20.37
CA LEU A 449 7.66 -9.80 20.23
C LEU A 449 8.41 -11.12 20.43
N LEU A 450 8.23 -11.71 21.62
CA LEU A 450 8.87 -12.95 22.03
C LEU A 450 8.40 -14.11 21.15
N LYS A 451 9.28 -15.05 20.79
CA LYS A 451 8.88 -16.23 20.02
C LYS A 451 9.66 -17.48 20.43
N HIS A 452 9.15 -18.68 20.20
CA HIS A 452 7.80 -19.02 19.77
C HIS A 452 7.06 -19.57 20.98
N PHE A 453 5.99 -18.88 21.39
CA PHE A 453 5.17 -19.27 22.52
C PHE A 453 4.18 -20.37 22.08
N PHE A 454 4.46 -21.66 22.23
CA PHE A 454 5.31 -22.20 23.27
C PHE A 454 6.01 -23.53 22.94
N ALA A 455 7.19 -23.70 23.55
CA ALA A 455 7.98 -24.93 23.56
C ALA A 455 8.26 -25.49 22.16
N ASN A 456 8.70 -24.62 21.25
CA ASN A 456 8.91 -24.94 19.85
C ASN A 456 10.41 -25.16 19.57
N SER A 457 10.90 -26.36 19.89
CA SER A 457 12.32 -26.71 19.75
C SER A 457 12.56 -27.88 18.78
N HIS A 458 11.78 -27.95 17.70
CA HIS A 458 11.84 -29.00 16.69
C HIS A 458 11.33 -28.47 15.35
N GLU A 459 12.00 -28.81 14.24
CA GLU A 459 11.61 -28.32 12.90
C GLU A 459 10.77 -29.31 12.11
N ASP A 460 11.04 -30.62 12.25
CA ASP A 460 10.35 -31.65 11.48
C ASP A 460 8.88 -31.77 11.95
N GLU A 461 7.93 -31.82 11.03
CA GLU A 461 6.49 -31.87 11.33
C GLU A 461 5.99 -30.87 12.41
N ARG A 462 6.66 -29.72 12.61
CA ARG A 462 6.38 -28.79 13.73
C ARG A 462 4.98 -28.18 13.73
N GLU A 463 4.28 -28.26 12.60
CA GLU A 463 2.89 -27.83 12.45
C GLU A 463 1.88 -28.87 12.95
N TYR A 464 2.33 -30.11 13.22
CA TYR A 464 1.50 -31.26 13.59
C TYR A 464 1.92 -31.92 14.90
N SER A 465 3.12 -31.63 15.41
CA SER A 465 3.64 -32.22 16.63
C SER A 465 3.06 -31.58 17.90
N SER A 466 3.19 -32.30 19.01
CA SER A 466 2.87 -31.81 20.35
C SER A 466 4.10 -31.89 21.25
N SER A 467 4.41 -30.80 21.93
CA SER A 467 5.39 -30.75 23.00
C SER A 467 4.66 -31.07 24.31
N ASP A 468 4.83 -32.29 24.81
CA ASP A 468 4.12 -32.78 25.99
C ASP A 468 5.04 -32.84 27.21
N PHE A 469 4.66 -32.14 28.28
CA PHE A 469 5.42 -32.10 29.53
C PHE A 469 4.56 -31.69 30.72
N ASP A 470 5.04 -32.05 31.91
CA ASP A 470 4.35 -31.80 33.16
C ASP A 470 4.40 -30.33 33.60
N GLN A 471 3.63 -30.01 34.64
CA GLN A 471 3.58 -28.66 35.22
C GLN A 471 4.91 -28.23 35.85
N ARG A 472 5.79 -29.18 36.17
CA ARG A 472 7.10 -28.85 36.72
C ARG A 472 7.98 -28.27 35.62
N LEU A 473 8.12 -28.95 34.48
CA LEU A 473 8.86 -28.46 33.34
C LEU A 473 8.27 -27.17 32.77
N PHE A 474 6.94 -27.01 32.82
CA PHE A 474 6.31 -25.73 32.52
C PHE A 474 6.89 -24.60 33.39
N ARG A 475 6.86 -24.75 34.72
CA ARG A 475 7.24 -23.69 35.68
C ARG A 475 8.75 -23.47 35.82
N GLU A 476 9.54 -24.53 35.69
CA GLU A 476 10.98 -24.52 35.98
C GLU A 476 11.85 -24.36 34.72
N TYR A 477 11.32 -24.66 33.53
CA TYR A 477 12.12 -24.71 32.31
C TYR A 477 11.52 -23.89 31.18
N TYR A 478 10.47 -24.39 30.51
CA TYR A 478 9.99 -23.81 29.26
C TYR A 478 9.44 -22.39 29.43
N SER A 479 8.70 -22.11 30.51
CA SER A 479 8.06 -20.79 30.69
C SER A 479 9.01 -19.72 31.23
N VAL A 480 10.16 -20.10 31.78
CA VAL A 480 11.04 -19.17 32.51
C VAL A 480 11.52 -18.02 31.61
N PRO A 481 12.06 -18.25 30.39
CA PRO A 481 12.50 -17.14 29.54
C PRO A 481 11.36 -16.21 29.12
N PHE A 482 10.19 -16.75 28.81
CA PHE A 482 9.00 -15.96 28.46
C PHE A 482 8.47 -15.15 29.64
N ARG A 483 8.38 -15.76 30.84
CA ARG A 483 7.98 -15.08 32.07
C ARG A 483 8.92 -13.91 32.37
N MET A 484 10.24 -14.13 32.29
CA MET A 484 11.23 -13.09 32.52
C MET A 484 11.13 -11.98 31.46
N GLY A 485 11.05 -12.32 30.17
CA GLY A 485 10.87 -11.34 29.10
C GLY A 485 9.63 -10.47 29.24
N ILE A 486 8.50 -11.03 29.70
CA ILE A 486 7.24 -10.29 29.90
C ILE A 486 7.27 -9.49 31.21
N VAL A 487 7.57 -10.13 32.34
CA VAL A 487 7.45 -9.53 33.67
C VAL A 487 8.61 -8.58 33.98
N ASP A 488 9.84 -9.01 33.68
CA ASP A 488 11.06 -8.30 34.04
C ASP A 488 11.58 -7.44 32.88
N GLY A 489 11.39 -7.91 31.63
CA GLY A 489 11.74 -7.19 30.41
C GLY A 489 10.67 -6.21 29.95
N GLY A 490 9.40 -6.46 30.27
CA GLY A 490 8.28 -5.62 29.89
C GLY A 490 7.78 -5.83 28.46
N ALA A 491 8.08 -6.98 27.82
CA ALA A 491 7.55 -7.32 26.52
C ALA A 491 6.01 -7.36 26.55
N ARG A 492 5.36 -6.83 25.52
CA ARG A 492 3.89 -6.76 25.41
C ARG A 492 3.32 -7.58 24.26
N ALA A 493 4.15 -8.34 23.56
CA ALA A 493 3.73 -9.20 22.47
C ALA A 493 4.51 -10.52 22.49
N TYR A 494 3.88 -11.58 21.97
CA TYR A 494 4.52 -12.85 21.68
C TYR A 494 3.92 -13.48 20.42
N MET A 495 4.69 -14.35 19.77
CA MET A 495 4.27 -15.16 18.63
C MET A 495 3.80 -16.51 19.15
N ALA A 496 2.56 -16.90 18.90
CA ALA A 496 2.15 -18.27 19.14
C ALA A 496 2.98 -19.24 18.27
N ALA A 497 3.42 -20.36 18.83
CA ALA A 497 4.13 -21.40 18.09
C ALA A 497 3.18 -22.21 17.20
N TYR A 498 3.77 -22.94 16.25
CA TYR A 498 3.03 -23.82 15.34
C TYR A 498 2.51 -25.08 16.05
N ASN A 499 3.33 -25.68 16.92
CA ASN A 499 3.05 -26.95 17.58
C ASN A 499 1.91 -26.85 18.60
N ALA A 500 1.42 -28.02 19.01
CA ALA A 500 0.61 -28.16 20.20
C ALA A 500 1.45 -28.22 21.49
N TYR A 501 0.84 -27.82 22.60
CA TYR A 501 1.31 -28.04 23.96
C TYR A 501 0.28 -28.91 24.68
N ASN A 502 0.69 -30.10 25.16
CA ASN A 502 -0.19 -31.06 25.83
C ASN A 502 -1.47 -31.37 25.02
N GLY A 503 -1.33 -31.52 23.69
CA GLY A 503 -2.41 -31.88 22.78
C GLY A 503 -3.29 -30.72 22.28
N VAL A 504 -3.04 -29.48 22.70
CA VAL A 504 -3.78 -28.29 22.24
C VAL A 504 -2.85 -27.35 21.46
N PRO A 505 -3.18 -26.96 20.20
CA PRO A 505 -2.37 -26.04 19.41
C PRO A 505 -2.12 -24.72 20.15
N CYS A 506 -0.87 -24.23 20.16
CA CYS A 506 -0.50 -23.02 20.93
C CYS A 506 -1.32 -21.78 20.55
N THR A 507 -1.75 -21.67 19.30
CA THR A 507 -2.58 -20.55 18.79
C THR A 507 -3.98 -20.46 19.40
N VAL A 508 -4.49 -21.57 19.95
CA VAL A 508 -5.82 -21.65 20.59
C VAL A 508 -5.74 -22.19 22.02
N HIS A 509 -4.53 -22.24 22.59
CA HIS A 509 -4.32 -22.66 23.96
C HIS A 509 -4.81 -21.54 24.91
N PRO A 510 -5.78 -21.81 25.81
CA PRO A 510 -6.29 -20.84 26.77
C PRO A 510 -5.23 -20.44 27.78
#